data_AF-A0A932HKI5-F1
#
_entry.id   AF-A0A932HKI5-F1
#
_cell.length_a   1.000
_cell.length_b   1.000
_cell.length_c   1.000
_cell.angle_alpha   90.00
_cell.angle_beta   90.00
_cell.angle_gamma   90.00
#
_symmetry.space_group_name_H-M   'P 1'
#
loop_
_entity.id
_entity.type
_entity.pdbx_description
1 polymer ?
#
loop_
_entity_poly.entity_id
_entity_poly.type
_entity_poly.pdbx_seq_one_letter_code
_entity_poly.pdbx_strand_id
1 'polypeptide(L)'
;MTRPRRPPIPGIPRQGRILHTSLALVMLVSGFALSPALAGSAPSNVALHVIPREILFFGAQAGVWTSVRLDAGERVLQRGADGNVAAIVTSQRGIGFSAVLNVTHEIRLPEDETLEAFKVEGNVATLLTRRRALAFSAATGKWAEVERFQLGR
;
A
#
# COMPACT_ATOMS: atom_id res chain seq x y z
N MET A 1 38.34 -85.75 -39.71
CA MET A 1 39.41 -84.73 -39.65
C MET A 1 38.73 -83.38 -39.85
N THR A 2 38.82 -82.35 -39.01
CA THR A 2 39.67 -82.07 -37.84
C THR A 2 39.01 -80.90 -37.11
N ARG A 3 38.74 -81.09 -35.82
CA ARG A 3 38.25 -80.05 -34.90
C ARG A 3 39.47 -79.35 -34.28
N PRO A 4 39.59 -78.01 -34.24
CA PRO A 4 40.61 -77.38 -33.41
C PRO A 4 40.09 -77.15 -31.99
N ARG A 5 40.86 -77.64 -31.01
CA ARG A 5 40.75 -77.34 -29.57
C ARG A 5 41.48 -76.02 -29.24
N ARG A 6 40.97 -75.31 -28.23
CA ARG A 6 41.47 -74.05 -27.61
C ARG A 6 42.88 -74.19 -26.99
N PRO A 7 43.51 -73.06 -26.61
CA PRO A 7 43.70 -72.84 -25.16
C PRO A 7 43.42 -71.39 -24.68
N PRO A 8 43.27 -71.16 -23.35
CA PRO A 8 42.90 -69.87 -22.75
C PRO A 8 44.13 -69.10 -22.22
N ILE A 9 44.06 -67.76 -22.15
CA ILE A 9 44.89 -66.97 -21.23
C ILE A 9 44.03 -65.86 -20.59
N PRO A 10 44.08 -65.68 -19.25
CA PRO A 10 43.29 -64.70 -18.52
C PRO A 10 44.01 -63.34 -18.44
N GLY A 11 43.30 -62.26 -18.77
CA GLY A 11 43.70 -60.90 -18.42
C GLY A 11 42.83 -60.36 -17.29
N ILE A 12 43.41 -60.15 -16.10
CA ILE A 12 42.81 -59.33 -15.03
C ILE A 12 43.38 -57.91 -15.17
N PRO A 13 42.52 -56.88 -15.15
CA PRO A 13 42.67 -55.84 -14.12
C PRO A 13 41.32 -55.57 -13.44
N ARG A 14 41.19 -55.79 -12.13
CA ARG A 14 41.49 -54.88 -11.01
C ARG A 14 40.60 -53.61 -10.96
N GLN A 15 39.79 -53.61 -9.90
CA GLN A 15 39.26 -52.47 -9.12
C GLN A 15 38.05 -51.69 -9.64
N GLY A 16 37.01 -51.74 -8.81
CA GLY A 16 35.90 -50.79 -8.76
C GLY A 16 34.86 -51.27 -7.76
N ARG A 17 35.15 -51.16 -6.46
CA ARG A 17 34.16 -51.32 -5.38
C ARG A 17 33.01 -50.35 -5.67
N ILE A 18 31.80 -50.86 -5.87
CA ILE A 18 30.60 -50.05 -5.65
C ILE A 18 29.78 -50.76 -4.59
N LEU A 19 30.01 -50.29 -3.36
CA LEU A 19 29.19 -50.53 -2.20
C LEU A 19 27.84 -49.86 -2.49
N HIS A 20 26.78 -50.61 -2.73
CA HIS A 20 25.43 -50.05 -2.75
C HIS A 20 24.97 -49.85 -1.31
N THR A 21 25.40 -48.75 -0.70
CA THR A 21 24.76 -48.21 0.51
C THR A 21 23.44 -47.56 0.08
N SER A 22 22.34 -48.17 0.50
CA SER A 22 20.99 -47.62 0.44
C SER A 22 20.99 -46.20 1.02
N LEU A 23 20.50 -45.21 0.27
CA LEU A 23 20.30 -43.86 0.80
C LEU A 23 18.80 -43.57 0.87
N ALA A 24 18.38 -43.33 2.11
CA ALA A 24 17.03 -43.05 2.53
C ALA A 24 16.47 -41.78 1.87
N LEU A 25 15.20 -41.87 1.48
CA LEU A 25 14.38 -40.75 1.03
C LEU A 25 14.07 -39.84 2.22
N VAL A 26 14.85 -38.77 2.39
CA VAL A 26 14.52 -37.69 3.32
C VAL A 26 13.46 -36.80 2.67
N MET A 27 12.21 -36.97 3.11
CA MET A 27 11.15 -35.99 2.84
C MET A 27 11.50 -34.68 3.57
N LEU A 28 12.08 -33.73 2.84
CA LEU A 28 12.10 -32.34 3.25
C LEU A 28 10.66 -31.82 3.17
N VAL A 29 9.96 -31.83 4.31
CA VAL A 29 8.83 -30.93 4.55
C VAL A 29 9.44 -29.54 4.64
N SER A 30 9.63 -28.92 3.48
CA SER A 30 9.99 -27.52 3.37
C SER A 30 8.84 -26.73 3.98
N GLY A 31 9.02 -26.33 5.24
CA GLY A 31 8.20 -25.31 5.88
C GLY A 31 8.30 -24.03 5.07
N PHE A 32 7.41 -23.88 4.09
CA PHE A 32 6.98 -22.57 3.63
C PHE A 32 6.21 -21.96 4.80
N ALA A 33 6.95 -21.41 5.76
CA ALA A 33 6.41 -20.30 6.52
C ALA A 33 5.96 -19.29 5.46
N LEU A 34 4.65 -19.12 5.30
CA LEU A 34 4.12 -17.93 4.66
C LEU A 34 4.62 -16.76 5.51
N SER A 35 5.78 -16.21 5.13
CA SER A 35 6.14 -14.88 5.56
C SER A 35 4.97 -13.98 5.13
N PRO A 36 4.32 -13.23 6.03
CA PRO A 36 3.42 -12.16 5.63
C PRO A 36 4.30 -10.98 5.13
N ALA A 37 5.14 -11.25 4.14
CA ALA A 37 6.00 -10.27 3.51
C ALA A 37 5.32 -9.88 2.21
N LEU A 38 4.35 -8.96 2.33
CA LEU A 38 3.90 -7.96 1.34
C LEU A 38 2.51 -7.43 1.76
N ALA A 39 2.36 -7.00 3.01
CA ALA A 39 1.48 -5.86 3.28
C ALA A 39 2.28 -4.57 3.01
N GLY A 40 2.87 -4.46 1.81
CA GLY A 40 3.36 -3.18 1.35
C GLY A 40 2.13 -2.31 1.12
N SER A 41 2.03 -1.17 1.81
CA SER A 41 1.09 -0.13 1.40
C SER A 41 1.29 0.09 -0.09
N ALA A 42 0.24 -0.05 -0.89
CA ALA A 42 0.31 0.26 -2.31
C ALA A 42 1.00 1.63 -2.46
N PRO A 43 1.93 1.81 -3.41
CA PRO A 43 2.63 3.08 -3.55
C PRO A 43 1.60 4.20 -3.67
N SER A 44 1.81 5.28 -2.91
CA SER A 44 0.89 6.42 -2.99
C SER A 44 0.95 7.01 -4.39
N ASN A 45 -0.21 7.10 -5.03
CA ASN A 45 -0.42 7.73 -6.33
C ASN A 45 -0.63 9.24 -6.19
N VAL A 46 -0.40 9.80 -5.00
CA VAL A 46 -0.52 11.22 -4.72
C VAL A 46 0.78 11.74 -4.13
N ALA A 47 1.30 12.84 -4.66
CA ALA A 47 2.22 13.69 -3.92
C ALA A 47 1.48 14.91 -3.36
N LEU A 48 1.87 15.33 -2.15
CA LEU A 48 1.28 16.47 -1.47
C LEU A 48 2.40 17.40 -0.96
N HIS A 49 2.36 18.65 -1.40
CA HIS A 49 3.23 19.71 -0.92
C HIS A 49 2.41 20.90 -0.42
N VAL A 50 2.87 21.52 0.66
CA VAL A 50 2.28 22.76 1.18
C VAL A 50 3.37 23.81 1.14
N ILE A 51 3.08 24.90 0.42
CA ILE A 51 3.93 26.07 0.30
C ILE A 51 3.19 27.29 0.86
N PRO A 52 3.85 28.46 1.02
CA PRO A 52 3.15 29.65 1.49
C PRO A 52 1.95 29.96 0.60
N ARG A 53 0.75 29.97 1.20
CA ARG A 53 -0.54 30.30 0.57
C ARG A 53 -1.07 29.30 -0.47
N GLU A 54 -0.41 28.17 -0.69
CA GLU A 54 -0.86 27.17 -1.66
C GLU A 54 -0.60 25.75 -1.19
N ILE A 55 -1.52 24.89 -1.58
CA ILE A 55 -1.44 23.45 -1.46
C ILE A 55 -1.29 22.90 -2.87
N LEU A 56 -0.29 22.06 -3.10
CA LEU A 56 -0.04 21.40 -4.36
C LEU A 56 -0.27 19.89 -4.21
N PHE A 57 -1.11 19.36 -5.08
CA PHE A 57 -1.37 17.94 -5.25
C PHE A 57 -0.83 17.49 -6.60
N PHE A 58 -0.27 16.29 -6.67
CA PHE A 58 0.08 15.66 -7.93
C PHE A 58 -0.57 14.28 -8.00
N GLY A 59 -1.40 14.05 -9.01
CA GLY A 59 -1.97 12.74 -9.30
C GLY A 59 -1.06 11.95 -10.23
N ALA A 60 -0.39 10.91 -9.73
CA ALA A 60 0.60 10.14 -10.49
C ALA A 60 0.01 9.46 -11.73
N GLN A 61 -1.24 8.99 -11.64
CA GLN A 61 -1.92 8.33 -12.75
C GLN A 61 -2.25 9.30 -13.90
N ALA A 62 -2.67 10.52 -13.56
CA ALA A 62 -2.99 11.55 -14.55
C ALA A 62 -1.73 12.31 -15.02
N GLY A 63 -0.67 12.34 -14.21
CA GLY A 63 0.52 13.15 -14.46
C GLY A 63 0.27 14.65 -14.31
N VAL A 64 -0.71 15.06 -13.50
CA VAL A 64 -1.20 16.45 -13.42
C VAL A 64 -0.99 17.01 -12.02
N TRP A 65 -0.57 18.29 -11.98
CA TRP A 65 -0.56 19.11 -10.78
C TRP A 65 -1.91 19.82 -10.59
N THR A 66 -2.40 19.85 -9.36
CA THR A 66 -3.60 20.61 -8.96
C THR A 66 -3.26 21.44 -7.73
N SER A 67 -3.61 22.71 -7.75
CA SER A 67 -3.31 23.65 -6.67
C SER A 67 -4.58 24.18 -6.02
N VAL A 68 -4.57 24.31 -4.69
CA VAL A 68 -5.61 25.01 -3.92
C VAL A 68 -4.97 26.16 -3.16
N ARG A 69 -5.54 27.36 -3.27
CA ARG A 69 -5.06 28.54 -2.55
C ARG A 69 -5.61 28.58 -1.12
N LEU A 70 -4.74 28.91 -0.19
CA LEU A 70 -5.11 29.20 1.20
C LEU A 70 -5.51 30.68 1.33
N ASP A 71 -6.54 30.91 2.13
CA ASP A 71 -7.02 32.24 2.47
C ASP A 71 -6.06 32.98 3.39
N ALA A 72 -6.22 34.31 3.48
CA ALA A 72 -5.39 35.12 4.36
C ALA A 72 -5.60 34.71 5.82
N GLY A 73 -4.51 34.31 6.49
CA GLY A 73 -4.57 33.84 7.88
C GLY A 73 -5.06 32.41 8.05
N GLU A 74 -5.42 31.70 6.98
CA GLU A 74 -5.76 30.28 7.00
C GLU A 74 -4.50 29.45 7.32
N ARG A 75 -4.58 28.61 8.36
CA ARG A 75 -3.44 27.78 8.80
C ARG A 75 -3.72 26.32 8.54
N VAL A 76 -2.74 25.59 8.02
CA VAL A 76 -2.79 24.12 7.95
C VAL A 76 -2.60 23.55 9.35
N LEU A 77 -3.55 22.72 9.77
CA LEU A 77 -3.58 22.05 11.07
C LEU A 77 -3.13 20.59 10.97
N GLN A 78 -3.61 19.88 9.95
CA GLN A 78 -3.26 18.49 9.68
C GLN A 78 -3.12 18.27 8.17
N ARG A 79 -2.34 17.26 7.79
CA ARG A 79 -2.17 16.86 6.39
C ARG A 79 -1.77 15.39 6.31
N GLY A 80 -2.16 14.73 5.23
CA GLY A 80 -1.77 13.36 4.93
C GLY A 80 -2.01 13.01 3.48
N ALA A 81 -1.26 12.04 2.99
CA ALA A 81 -1.44 11.44 1.68
C ALA A 81 -1.14 9.95 1.79
N ASP A 82 -2.01 9.12 1.23
CA ASP A 82 -1.82 7.68 1.11
C ASP A 82 -2.68 7.16 -0.05
N GLY A 83 -2.28 6.02 -0.64
CA GLY A 83 -2.97 5.41 -1.77
C GLY A 83 -3.35 6.43 -2.84
N ASN A 84 -4.64 6.70 -3.02
CA ASN A 84 -5.14 7.65 -4.01
C ASN A 84 -5.75 8.93 -3.43
N VAL A 85 -5.54 9.19 -2.13
CA VAL A 85 -6.08 10.36 -1.42
C VAL A 85 -4.96 11.21 -0.85
N ALA A 86 -5.10 12.52 -0.99
CA ALA A 86 -4.51 13.45 -0.04
C ALA A 86 -5.60 14.27 0.64
N ALA A 87 -5.40 14.60 1.90
CA ALA A 87 -6.29 15.47 2.63
C ALA A 87 -5.51 16.44 3.50
N ILE A 88 -6.07 17.63 3.64
CA ILE A 88 -5.58 18.69 4.51
C ILE A 88 -6.73 19.20 5.34
N VAL A 89 -6.45 19.49 6.61
CA VAL A 89 -7.34 20.19 7.50
C VAL A 89 -6.73 21.53 7.80
N THR A 90 -7.47 22.60 7.56
CA THR A 90 -7.07 23.96 7.89
C THR A 90 -7.90 24.49 9.06
N SER A 91 -7.60 25.71 9.49
CA SER A 91 -8.41 26.45 10.46
C SER A 91 -9.80 26.85 9.95
N GLN A 92 -10.17 26.54 8.71
CA GLN A 92 -11.43 26.96 8.08
C GLN A 92 -12.16 25.84 7.33
N ARG A 93 -11.44 24.82 6.83
CA ARG A 93 -12.00 23.78 5.97
C ARG A 93 -11.15 22.52 5.92
N GLY A 94 -11.80 21.40 5.60
CA GLY A 94 -11.17 20.20 5.11
C GLY A 94 -11.07 20.23 3.59
N ILE A 95 -9.91 19.89 3.03
CA ILE A 95 -9.66 19.84 1.59
C ILE A 95 -9.23 18.41 1.28
N GLY A 96 -10.00 17.72 0.43
CA GLY A 96 -9.67 16.38 -0.05
C GLY A 96 -9.31 16.42 -1.53
N PHE A 97 -8.32 15.63 -1.92
CA PHE A 97 -7.89 15.44 -3.30
C PHE A 97 -7.97 13.96 -3.66
N SER A 98 -8.59 13.66 -4.80
CA SER A 98 -8.62 12.33 -5.41
C SER A 98 -7.63 12.27 -6.56
N ALA A 99 -6.61 11.40 -6.49
CA ALA A 99 -5.76 11.10 -7.65
C ALA A 99 -6.51 10.32 -8.75
N VAL A 100 -7.52 9.54 -8.39
CA VAL A 100 -8.30 8.73 -9.35
C VAL A 100 -9.08 9.63 -10.30
N LEU A 101 -9.71 10.68 -9.75
CA LEU A 101 -10.54 11.60 -10.51
C LEU A 101 -9.80 12.90 -10.87
N ASN A 102 -8.64 13.12 -10.24
CA ASN A 102 -7.85 14.35 -10.32
C ASN A 102 -8.66 15.62 -9.99
N VAL A 103 -9.45 15.54 -8.92
CA VAL A 103 -10.30 16.64 -8.43
C VAL A 103 -10.07 16.92 -6.95
N THR A 104 -10.29 18.17 -6.56
CA THR A 104 -10.36 18.61 -5.17
C THR A 104 -11.79 18.86 -4.74
N HIS A 105 -12.12 18.59 -3.48
CA HIS A 105 -13.39 18.97 -2.89
C HIS A 105 -13.17 19.43 -1.45
N GLU A 106 -13.91 20.47 -1.07
CA GLU A 106 -13.75 21.15 0.20
C GLU A 106 -14.99 20.99 1.07
N ILE A 107 -14.80 21.02 2.38
CA ILE A 107 -15.89 21.08 3.35
C ILE A 107 -15.56 22.10 4.43
N ARG A 108 -16.51 23.00 4.70
CA ARG A 108 -16.32 24.05 5.71
C ARG A 108 -16.29 23.44 7.10
N LEU A 109 -15.31 23.88 7.90
CA LEU A 109 -15.20 23.57 9.32
C LEU A 109 -15.44 24.89 10.09
N PRO A 110 -16.57 25.03 10.80
CA PRO A 110 -16.83 26.18 11.65
C PRO A 110 -15.73 26.41 12.71
N GLU A 111 -15.56 27.65 13.16
CA GLU A 111 -14.53 27.99 14.15
C GLU A 111 -14.72 27.27 15.50
N ASP A 112 -15.95 26.89 15.85
CA ASP A 112 -16.28 26.10 17.05
C ASP A 112 -16.05 24.59 16.86
N GLU A 113 -15.75 24.14 15.64
CA GLU A 113 -15.55 22.72 15.34
C GLU A 113 -14.15 22.27 15.75
N THR A 114 -14.06 21.54 16.87
CA THR A 114 -12.80 20.99 17.36
C THR A 114 -12.49 19.66 16.69
N LEU A 115 -11.31 19.57 16.09
CA LEU A 115 -10.75 18.33 15.55
C LEU A 115 -10.33 17.37 16.67
N GLU A 116 -10.85 16.15 16.65
CA GLU A 116 -10.51 15.08 17.60
C GLU A 116 -9.56 14.03 16.99
N ALA A 117 -9.77 13.68 15.72
CA ALA A 117 -8.90 12.75 15.01
C ALA A 117 -8.84 13.05 13.52
N PHE A 118 -7.68 12.76 12.93
CA PHE A 118 -7.45 12.85 11.49
C PHE A 118 -6.63 11.64 11.03
N LYS A 119 -7.05 11.01 9.93
CA LYS A 119 -6.34 9.88 9.34
C LYS A 119 -6.49 9.92 7.82
N VAL A 120 -5.43 9.57 7.11
CA VAL A 120 -5.45 9.27 5.67
C VAL A 120 -4.89 7.87 5.51
N GLU A 121 -5.66 6.98 4.91
CA GLU A 121 -5.26 5.59 4.73
C GLU A 121 -5.93 5.02 3.47
N GLY A 122 -5.10 4.46 2.58
CA GLY A 122 -5.53 3.89 1.31
C GLY A 122 -6.31 4.90 0.45
N ASN A 123 -7.61 4.69 0.29
CA ASN A 123 -8.46 5.49 -0.60
C ASN A 123 -9.43 6.41 0.16
N VAL A 124 -9.18 6.62 1.45
CA VAL A 124 -10.06 7.41 2.33
C VAL A 124 -9.25 8.34 3.22
N ALA A 125 -9.76 9.55 3.43
CA ALA A 125 -9.36 10.40 4.54
C ALA A 125 -10.54 10.59 5.49
N THR A 126 -10.30 10.44 6.79
CA THR A 126 -11.31 10.60 7.83
C THR A 126 -10.96 11.77 8.74
N LEU A 127 -11.97 12.58 9.04
CA LEU A 127 -11.95 13.63 10.05
C LEU A 127 -12.98 13.29 11.12
N LEU A 128 -12.57 13.23 12.38
CA LEU A 128 -13.50 13.16 13.50
C LEU A 128 -13.48 14.50 14.23
N THR A 129 -14.64 15.10 14.39
CA THR A 129 -14.82 16.32 15.18
C THR A 129 -15.74 16.02 16.36
N ARG A 130 -15.85 16.99 17.28
CA ARG A 130 -16.82 16.90 18.38
C ARG A 130 -18.27 16.72 17.91
N ARG A 131 -18.60 17.21 16.71
CA ARG A 131 -19.97 17.28 16.20
C ARG A 131 -20.31 16.17 15.20
N ARG A 132 -19.35 15.79 14.35
CA ARG A 132 -19.58 14.89 13.21
C ARG A 132 -18.34 14.09 12.85
N ALA A 133 -18.55 12.99 12.15
CA ALA A 133 -17.52 12.26 11.43
C ALA A 133 -17.64 12.60 9.94
N LEU A 134 -16.50 12.85 9.30
CA LEU A 134 -16.40 13.14 7.87
C LEU A 134 -15.46 12.15 7.21
N ALA A 135 -15.78 11.74 6.00
CA ALA A 135 -14.93 10.86 5.20
C ALA A 135 -14.86 11.37 3.76
N PHE A 136 -13.65 11.60 3.26
CA PHE A 136 -13.39 11.87 1.86
C PHE A 136 -13.01 10.57 1.15
N SER A 137 -13.64 10.28 0.02
CA SER A 137 -13.37 9.09 -0.79
C SER A 137 -12.68 9.45 -2.10
N ALA A 138 -11.56 8.80 -2.42
CA ALA A 138 -10.94 8.93 -3.73
C ALA A 138 -11.87 8.51 -4.87
N ALA A 139 -12.72 7.50 -4.64
CA ALA A 139 -13.57 6.94 -5.69
C ALA A 139 -14.69 7.91 -6.11
N THR A 140 -15.19 8.73 -5.18
CA THR A 140 -16.26 9.71 -5.46
C THR A 140 -15.76 11.15 -5.58
N GLY A 141 -14.56 11.44 -5.05
CA GLY A 141 -14.01 12.79 -4.98
C GLY A 141 -14.81 13.72 -4.07
N LYS A 142 -15.58 13.18 -3.12
CA LYS A 142 -16.49 13.95 -2.26
C LYS A 142 -16.33 13.61 -0.78
N TRP A 143 -16.69 14.59 0.05
CA TRP A 143 -16.90 14.38 1.48
C TRP A 143 -18.30 13.79 1.72
N ALA A 144 -18.35 12.76 2.55
CA ALA A 144 -19.55 12.30 3.22
C ALA A 144 -19.47 12.71 4.70
N GLU A 145 -20.61 12.96 5.33
CA GLU A 145 -20.67 13.35 6.73
C GLU A 145 -21.81 12.66 7.46
N VAL A 146 -21.60 12.45 8.77
CA VAL A 146 -22.62 11.96 9.69
C VAL A 146 -22.46 12.65 11.04
N GLU A 147 -23.57 13.12 11.60
CA GLU A 147 -23.58 13.68 12.95
C GLU A 147 -23.30 12.60 14.00
N ARG A 148 -22.47 12.91 15.00
CA ARG A 148 -22.13 11.93 16.05
C ARG A 148 -23.31 11.50 16.91
N PHE A 149 -24.34 12.34 17.04
CA PHE A 149 -25.58 11.98 17.72
C PHE A 149 -26.43 10.96 16.94
N GLN A 150 -26.11 10.70 15.68
CA GLN A 150 -26.79 9.73 14.81
C GLN A 150 -26.01 8.42 14.65
N LEU A 151 -24.74 8.35 15.08
CA LEU A 151 -23.88 7.16 14.99
C LEU A 151 -24.24 6.04 16.01
N GLY A 152 -25.24 6.27 16.87
CA GLY A 152 -25.67 5.34 17.93
C GLY A 152 -27.13 4.89 17.85
N ARG A 153 -27.76 5.00 16.67
CA ARG A 153 -29.11 4.46 16.41
C ARG A 153 -29.09 3.40 15.33
#